data_AF-A0A7S4S9X3-F1
#
_entry.id   AF-A0A7S4S9X3-F1
#
_cell.length_a   1.000
_cell.length_b   1.000
_cell.length_c   1.000
_cell.angle_alpha   90.00
_cell.angle_beta   90.00
_cell.angle_gamma   90.00
#
_symmetry.space_group_name_H-M   'P 1'
#
loop_
_entity.id
_entity.type
_entity.pdbx_description
1 polymer ?
#
loop_
_entity_poly.entity_id
_entity_poly.type
_entity_poly.pdbx_seq_one_letter_code
_entity_poly.pdbx_strand_id
1 'polypeptide(L)'
;MAQGGAAPAPPLLAGDRTPPRSCCAGGARPALRSMRLSRRVRAIALLIAPGLVLLARLGDDAEAGSDCADDIRPVELVQLALNLTEHVADGLAPPAVGHVPLAAQGQLRPGRRRSLVSLQTVMSKVTSKGVPSLSSKDRGAVSALILLVCVVILMVVTSCLLAISGDEAETPRSGRKERDASSSGRTDVTSLEEGDREPERCINMDLNADIYSTVLQGFLRDGVAILSGKSRRGSSMAIHRFRMISVLVLLFANYIFQFGVLVFSYSFVVRPAIANVQSIYRDFHAICFTPDGMLDKAKCSTEFKGMNDLCGLVFTYNWFMLLVLVIWSMAMVREFRSTERMCRVLFNIESTTHIDNVVEYSRGVEHVTHLTAQLRLAIFLVVMLPKLLITVSLGCLGTVWLAATADVSEVILNAVALEFIIQIDELLFDAVVPSNAREELSRFKLTLNESHSPGTFVVDAKMEYLASLFYLVILVGVPPIYMTLGQRLPFVNVYPGFRRAEVVEVCDPYLQSSRPRSCIWGTVCFPYGR
;
A
#
# COMPACT_ATOMS: atom_id res chain seq x y z
N MET A 1 -40.96 15.59 -38.31
CA MET A 1 -41.29 14.30 -38.95
C MET A 1 -40.16 13.31 -38.66
N ALA A 2 -40.37 12.43 -37.69
CA ALA A 2 -39.83 11.08 -37.58
C ALA A 2 -40.42 10.47 -36.29
N GLN A 3 -41.46 9.66 -36.48
CA GLN A 3 -42.01 8.67 -35.54
C GLN A 3 -40.93 7.59 -35.33
N GLY A 4 -40.83 6.77 -34.28
CA GLY A 4 -41.71 6.36 -33.19
C GLY A 4 -41.13 5.05 -32.62
N GLY A 5 -41.64 4.57 -31.48
CA GLY A 5 -41.38 3.20 -31.01
C GLY A 5 -41.18 3.05 -29.51
N ALA A 6 -42.26 3.18 -28.73
CA ALA A 6 -42.29 2.76 -27.33
C ALA A 6 -42.50 1.24 -27.25
N ALA A 7 -41.61 0.54 -26.53
CA ALA A 7 -41.72 -0.89 -26.25
C ALA A 7 -42.66 -1.14 -25.04
N PRO A 8 -43.39 -2.26 -25.01
CA PRO A 8 -44.31 -2.59 -23.93
C PRO A 8 -43.59 -3.16 -22.70
N ALA A 9 -44.06 -2.77 -21.51
CA ALA A 9 -43.60 -3.28 -20.22
C ALA A 9 -44.11 -4.72 -19.97
N PRO A 10 -43.30 -5.60 -19.31
CA PRO A 10 -43.73 -6.95 -18.95
C PRO A 10 -44.61 -6.98 -17.68
N PRO A 11 -45.42 -8.03 -17.49
CA PRO A 11 -46.38 -8.12 -16.39
C PRO A 11 -45.71 -8.44 -15.04
N LEU A 12 -46.15 -7.72 -14.01
CA LEU A 12 -45.83 -7.97 -12.60
C LEU A 12 -46.47 -9.29 -12.15
N LEU A 13 -45.64 -10.30 -11.90
CA LEU A 13 -46.04 -11.53 -11.20
C LEU A 13 -46.11 -11.28 -9.69
N ALA A 14 -47.28 -11.52 -9.12
CA ALA A 14 -47.53 -11.52 -7.69
C ALA A 14 -46.79 -12.70 -7.03
N GLY A 15 -45.73 -12.39 -6.29
CA GLY A 15 -44.93 -13.34 -5.51
C GLY A 15 -45.46 -13.49 -4.09
N ASP A 16 -45.67 -14.75 -3.73
CA ASP A 16 -46.12 -15.31 -2.46
C ASP A 16 -45.37 -14.75 -1.24
N ARG A 17 -46.11 -14.33 -0.21
CA ARG A 17 -45.57 -13.80 1.05
C ARG A 17 -45.51 -14.92 2.10
N THR A 18 -44.35 -15.52 2.29
CA THR A 18 -44.04 -16.29 3.51
C THR A 18 -43.43 -15.38 4.58
N PRO A 19 -43.85 -15.47 5.86
CA PRO A 19 -43.36 -14.58 6.91
C PRO A 19 -41.92 -14.90 7.33
N PRO A 20 -41.10 -13.88 7.68
CA PRO A 20 -39.73 -14.07 8.14
C PRO A 20 -39.71 -14.55 9.59
N ARG A 21 -38.84 -15.51 9.91
CA ARG A 21 -38.53 -15.93 11.28
C ARG A 21 -37.47 -14.98 11.86
N SER A 22 -37.80 -14.33 12.97
CA SER A 22 -36.91 -13.46 13.73
C SER A 22 -36.03 -14.28 14.71
N CYS A 23 -34.73 -13.98 14.75
CA CYS A 23 -33.81 -14.49 15.78
C CYS A 23 -33.00 -13.34 16.38
N CYS A 24 -32.72 -13.51 17.67
CA CYS A 24 -31.84 -12.73 18.55
C CYS A 24 -32.48 -11.52 19.28
N ALA A 25 -32.56 -11.67 20.61
CA ALA A 25 -32.92 -10.63 21.56
C ALA A 25 -31.93 -10.70 22.74
N GLY A 26 -31.28 -9.58 23.05
CA GLY A 26 -30.43 -9.42 24.23
C GLY A 26 -29.92 -7.97 24.31
N GLY A 27 -30.69 -7.08 24.94
CA GLY A 27 -30.35 -5.67 25.08
C GLY A 27 -30.23 -5.22 26.53
N ALA A 28 -29.16 -4.49 26.86
CA ALA A 28 -29.00 -3.73 28.11
C ALA A 28 -28.43 -2.33 27.80
N ARG A 29 -28.96 -1.30 28.48
CA ARG A 29 -28.65 0.13 28.28
C ARG A 29 -27.44 0.61 29.11
N PRO A 30 -26.59 1.55 28.64
CA PRO A 30 -25.51 2.11 29.46
C PRO A 30 -25.83 3.49 30.05
N ALA A 31 -25.25 3.76 31.22
CA ALA A 31 -25.24 5.04 31.92
C ALA A 31 -23.85 5.71 31.80
N LEU A 32 -23.83 7.03 31.62
CA LEU A 32 -22.62 7.84 31.40
C LEU A 32 -21.74 7.96 32.67
N ARG A 33 -20.42 7.73 32.51
CA ARG A 33 -19.39 8.19 33.48
C ARG A 33 -18.06 8.54 32.80
N SER A 34 -17.37 9.51 33.38
CA SER A 34 -16.19 10.24 32.88
C SER A 34 -14.93 9.39 32.64
N MET A 35 -14.27 9.64 31.50
CA MET A 35 -13.05 8.99 31.01
C MET A 35 -11.83 9.13 31.95
N ARG A 36 -11.14 8.01 32.20
CA ARG A 36 -9.72 7.97 32.63
C ARG A 36 -8.92 7.16 31.60
N LEU A 37 -7.80 7.73 31.16
CA LEU A 37 -6.91 7.18 30.15
C LEU A 37 -6.27 5.84 30.61
N SER A 38 -6.45 4.77 29.83
CA SER A 38 -5.98 3.40 30.11
C SER A 38 -4.45 3.28 30.20
N ARG A 39 -3.97 2.44 31.12
CA ARG A 39 -2.53 2.14 31.35
C ARG A 39 -1.82 1.58 30.11
N ARG A 40 -2.55 0.93 29.18
CA ARG A 40 -1.99 0.36 27.95
C ARG A 40 -1.60 1.43 26.92
N VAL A 41 -2.37 2.52 26.85
CA VAL A 41 -2.04 3.68 25.99
C VAL A 41 -0.76 4.38 26.47
N ARG A 42 -0.55 4.44 27.79
CA ARG A 42 0.73 4.93 28.35
C ARG A 42 1.89 3.99 28.05
N ALA A 43 1.69 2.67 28.09
CA ALA A 43 2.73 1.69 27.77
C ALA A 43 3.17 1.76 26.30
N ILE A 44 2.23 1.96 25.38
CA ILE A 44 2.53 2.11 23.94
C ILE A 44 3.22 3.46 23.67
N ALA A 45 2.77 4.56 24.29
CA ALA A 45 3.46 5.84 24.21
C ALA A 45 4.90 5.76 24.77
N LEU A 46 5.12 4.96 25.82
CA LEU A 46 6.44 4.69 26.39
C LEU A 46 7.31 3.75 25.53
N LEU A 47 6.73 2.95 24.63
CA LEU A 47 7.48 2.13 23.65
C LEU A 47 7.92 2.93 22.42
N ILE A 48 7.17 4.00 22.07
CA ILE A 48 7.47 4.87 20.93
C ILE A 48 8.46 5.98 21.30
N ALA A 49 8.42 6.46 22.55
CA ALA A 49 9.28 7.54 23.03
C ALA A 49 10.80 7.28 22.86
N PRO A 50 11.36 6.07 23.11
CA PRO A 50 12.78 5.81 22.91
C PRO A 50 13.21 5.93 21.44
N GLY A 51 12.34 5.54 20.49
CA GLY A 51 12.59 5.68 19.06
C GLY A 51 12.60 7.14 18.59
N LEU A 52 11.68 7.96 19.11
CA LEU A 52 11.64 9.40 18.82
C LEU A 52 12.80 10.16 19.48
N VAL A 53 13.23 9.77 20.68
CA VAL A 53 14.41 10.34 21.35
C VAL A 53 15.70 9.92 20.65
N LEU A 54 15.78 8.70 20.12
CA LEU A 54 16.91 8.25 19.29
C LEU A 54 16.96 9.00 17.95
N LEU A 55 15.81 9.27 17.32
CA LEU A 55 15.72 10.08 16.11
C LEU A 55 16.13 11.54 16.34
N ALA A 56 15.79 12.11 17.50
CA ALA A 56 16.23 13.45 17.88
C ALA A 56 17.74 13.50 18.15
N ARG A 57 18.29 12.52 18.88
CA ARG A 57 19.74 12.44 19.16
C ARG A 57 20.59 12.18 17.93
N LEU A 58 20.13 11.34 17.01
CA LEU A 58 20.81 11.12 15.73
C LEU A 58 20.77 12.37 14.81
N GLY A 59 19.84 13.29 15.05
CA GLY A 59 19.81 14.61 14.41
C GLY A 59 20.82 15.59 15.01
N ASP A 60 20.94 15.61 16.35
CA ASP A 60 21.84 16.51 17.08
C ASP A 60 23.32 16.09 16.96
N ASP A 61 23.61 14.79 16.97
CA ASP A 61 24.99 14.26 16.83
C ASP A 61 25.55 14.43 15.40
N ALA A 62 24.69 14.72 14.41
CA ALA A 62 25.11 15.04 13.05
C ALA A 62 25.56 16.50 12.87
N GLU A 63 25.25 17.40 13.81
CA GLU A 63 25.69 18.81 13.80
C GLU A 63 26.95 19.06 14.65
N ALA A 64 27.36 18.13 15.51
CA ALA A 64 28.51 18.27 16.40
C ALA A 64 29.69 17.37 15.99
N GLY A 65 30.58 17.86 15.12
CA GLY A 65 31.95 17.37 15.04
C GLY A 65 32.44 16.99 13.64
N SER A 66 33.10 17.95 12.98
CA SER A 66 34.22 17.63 12.10
C SER A 66 35.38 17.09 12.95
N ASP A 67 36.08 16.11 12.39
CA ASP A 67 37.32 15.50 12.85
C ASP A 67 37.21 14.29 13.80
N CYS A 68 37.54 13.13 13.21
CA CYS A 68 37.90 11.84 13.81
C CYS A 68 36.78 10.99 14.43
N ALA A 69 36.19 10.10 13.63
CA ALA A 69 35.46 8.92 14.12
C ALA A 69 35.59 7.72 13.16
N ASP A 70 36.78 7.13 13.09
CA ASP A 70 36.99 5.73 12.70
C ASP A 70 36.98 4.88 13.99
N ASP A 71 35.81 4.42 14.43
CA ASP A 71 35.54 3.14 15.14
C ASP A 71 34.19 3.22 15.88
N ILE A 72 33.10 2.97 15.16
CA ILE A 72 31.88 2.43 15.78
C ILE A 72 31.46 1.25 14.91
N ARG A 73 31.68 0.03 15.40
CA ARG A 73 31.38 -1.19 14.65
C ARG A 73 29.87 -1.49 14.72
N PRO A 74 29.13 -1.44 13.60
CA PRO A 74 27.70 -1.79 13.55
C PRO A 74 27.40 -3.29 13.77
N VAL A 75 28.40 -4.10 14.12
CA VAL A 75 28.29 -5.55 14.30
C VAL A 75 27.52 -5.91 15.57
N GLU A 76 27.60 -5.11 16.64
CA GLU A 76 26.94 -5.43 17.91
C GLU A 76 25.41 -5.20 17.88
N LEU A 77 24.93 -4.25 17.08
CA LEU A 77 23.50 -3.96 16.97
C LEU A 77 22.74 -5.04 16.17
N VAL A 78 23.42 -5.64 15.17
CA VAL A 78 22.89 -6.77 14.39
C VAL A 78 22.92 -8.06 15.19
N GLN A 79 23.95 -8.27 16.02
CA GLN A 79 24.03 -9.42 16.91
C GLN A 79 22.92 -9.39 17.98
N LEU A 80 22.56 -8.21 18.50
CA LEU A 80 21.46 -8.04 19.46
C LEU A 80 20.09 -8.36 18.83
N ALA A 81 19.87 -7.99 17.57
CA ALA A 81 18.63 -8.28 16.84
C ALA A 81 18.52 -9.76 16.40
N LEU A 82 19.64 -10.40 16.08
CA LEU A 82 19.69 -11.83 15.74
C LEU A 82 19.50 -12.72 16.99
N ASN A 83 20.11 -12.37 18.13
CA ASN A 83 19.90 -13.11 19.38
C ASN A 83 18.44 -13.02 19.89
N LEU A 84 17.72 -11.94 19.58
CA LEU A 84 16.29 -11.82 19.89
C LEU A 84 15.39 -12.67 18.99
N THR A 85 15.84 -13.01 17.78
CA THR A 85 15.07 -13.84 16.84
C THR A 85 15.32 -15.33 17.02
N GLU A 86 16.53 -15.72 17.45
CA GLU A 86 16.89 -17.11 17.74
C GLU A 86 16.11 -17.66 18.96
N HIS A 87 15.91 -16.84 20.00
CA HIS A 87 15.11 -17.24 21.18
C HIS A 87 13.61 -17.42 20.92
N VAL A 88 13.10 -16.97 19.78
CA VAL A 88 11.69 -17.17 19.38
C VAL A 88 11.55 -18.41 18.48
N ALA A 89 12.62 -18.83 17.80
CA ALA A 89 12.61 -19.95 16.86
C ALA A 89 12.70 -21.33 17.55
N ASP A 90 13.37 -21.42 18.71
CA ASP A 90 13.58 -22.70 19.42
C ASP A 90 12.32 -23.27 20.11
N GLY A 91 11.18 -22.58 20.06
CA GLY A 91 9.93 -23.01 20.69
C GLY A 91 9.02 -23.90 19.84
N LEU A 92 9.34 -24.16 18.56
CA LEU A 92 8.42 -24.82 17.62
C LEU A 92 9.13 -25.84 16.72
N ALA A 93 9.55 -26.97 17.29
CA ALA A 93 9.95 -28.15 16.53
C ALA A 93 8.90 -29.28 16.68
N PRO A 94 8.24 -29.73 15.59
CA PRO A 94 7.39 -30.93 15.62
C PRO A 94 8.22 -32.23 15.52
N PRO A 95 7.70 -33.37 16.01
CA PRO A 95 8.45 -34.62 16.07
C PRO A 95 8.59 -35.30 14.70
N ALA A 96 9.73 -35.98 14.53
CA ALA A 96 10.10 -36.74 13.35
C ALA A 96 9.15 -37.92 13.06
N VAL A 97 8.73 -38.05 11.80
CA VAL A 97 7.98 -39.21 11.28
C VAL A 97 8.89 -39.99 10.32
N GLY A 98 8.95 -41.31 10.55
CA GLY A 98 9.88 -42.25 9.93
C GLY A 98 9.63 -42.55 8.45
N HIS A 99 10.71 -42.99 7.81
CA HIS A 99 10.77 -43.45 6.44
C HIS A 99 10.13 -44.83 6.25
N VAL A 100 9.33 -44.99 5.18
CA VAL A 100 8.97 -46.27 4.56
C VAL A 100 9.36 -46.20 3.08
N PRO A 101 10.02 -47.22 2.50
CA PRO A 101 10.42 -47.21 1.10
C PRO A 101 9.33 -47.78 0.21
N LEU A 102 9.05 -47.15 -0.93
CA LEU A 102 8.28 -47.77 -2.01
C LEU A 102 9.07 -47.69 -3.31
N ALA A 103 9.44 -48.88 -3.78
CA ALA A 103 9.96 -49.15 -5.11
C ALA A 103 8.80 -49.47 -6.07
N ALA A 104 9.12 -49.38 -7.37
CA ALA A 104 8.45 -49.96 -8.54
C ALA A 104 7.61 -49.03 -9.46
N GLN A 105 8.26 -48.73 -10.59
CA GLN A 105 7.82 -48.88 -11.99
C GLN A 105 6.66 -48.04 -12.58
N GLY A 106 6.94 -47.47 -13.76
CA GLY A 106 5.93 -47.01 -14.71
C GLY A 106 6.51 -46.26 -15.92
N GLN A 107 7.02 -46.99 -16.92
CA GLN A 107 7.41 -46.53 -18.26
C GLN A 107 6.33 -45.67 -18.94
N LEU A 108 6.68 -44.50 -19.50
CA LEU A 108 5.96 -43.86 -20.61
C LEU A 108 6.90 -43.07 -21.54
N ARG A 109 6.47 -42.97 -22.80
CA ARG A 109 7.22 -42.87 -24.08
C ARG A 109 7.98 -41.55 -24.37
N PRO A 110 9.01 -41.57 -25.25
CA PRO A 110 9.75 -40.38 -25.65
C PRO A 110 9.11 -39.72 -26.88
N GLY A 111 8.80 -38.43 -26.79
CA GLY A 111 8.38 -37.64 -27.94
C GLY A 111 8.40 -36.15 -27.62
N ARG A 112 9.18 -35.39 -28.40
CA ARG A 112 9.23 -33.92 -28.45
C ARG A 112 10.10 -33.23 -27.38
N ARG A 113 11.43 -33.41 -27.48
CA ARG A 113 12.44 -32.46 -26.97
C ARG A 113 13.30 -31.92 -28.12
N ARG A 114 12.83 -30.88 -28.79
CA ARG A 114 13.66 -29.94 -29.57
C ARG A 114 13.05 -28.54 -29.48
N SER A 115 13.29 -27.87 -28.35
CA SER A 115 13.15 -26.41 -28.21
C SER A 115 13.72 -25.84 -26.89
N LEU A 116 14.20 -26.68 -25.97
CA LEU A 116 14.68 -26.24 -24.64
C LEU A 116 16.19 -25.95 -24.54
N VAL A 117 16.97 -26.21 -25.60
CA VAL A 117 18.44 -25.99 -25.58
C VAL A 117 18.82 -24.53 -25.89
N SER A 118 17.91 -23.73 -26.46
CA SER A 118 18.18 -22.31 -26.73
C SER A 118 18.00 -21.42 -25.50
N LEU A 119 17.16 -21.80 -24.53
CA LEU A 119 16.87 -20.96 -23.36
C LEU A 119 17.95 -21.10 -22.26
N GLN A 120 18.52 -22.30 -22.11
CA GLN A 120 19.62 -22.55 -21.18
C GLN A 120 20.92 -21.84 -21.61
N THR A 121 21.18 -21.74 -22.92
CA THR A 121 22.37 -21.06 -23.45
C THR A 121 22.27 -19.53 -23.33
N VAL A 122 21.05 -18.98 -23.35
CA VAL A 122 20.81 -17.54 -23.10
C VAL A 122 20.86 -17.24 -21.60
N MET A 123 20.29 -18.08 -20.75
CA MET A 123 20.38 -17.93 -19.29
C MET A 123 21.82 -18.09 -18.76
N SER A 124 22.64 -18.99 -19.32
CA SER A 124 24.03 -19.17 -18.87
C SER A 124 24.96 -18.03 -19.30
N LYS A 125 24.64 -17.30 -20.38
CA LYS A 125 25.38 -16.10 -20.79
C LYS A 125 25.02 -14.85 -19.98
N VAL A 126 23.85 -14.83 -19.34
CA VAL A 126 23.45 -13.76 -18.41
C VAL A 126 24.04 -13.99 -17.02
N THR A 127 24.27 -15.23 -16.59
CA THR A 127 24.89 -15.54 -15.28
C THR A 127 26.42 -15.49 -15.27
N SER A 128 27.10 -15.42 -16.44
CA SER A 128 28.57 -15.35 -16.50
C SER A 128 29.15 -13.94 -16.46
N LYS A 129 28.32 -12.89 -16.52
CA LYS A 129 28.75 -11.53 -16.18
C LYS A 129 28.50 -11.36 -14.69
N GLY A 130 29.57 -11.52 -13.90
CA GLY A 130 29.53 -11.45 -12.44
C GLY A 130 28.66 -10.31 -11.97
N VAL A 131 27.64 -10.65 -11.17
CA VAL A 131 26.83 -9.65 -10.46
C VAL A 131 27.83 -8.85 -9.61
N PRO A 132 27.99 -7.53 -9.83
CA PRO A 132 28.90 -6.75 -9.01
C PRO A 132 28.46 -6.89 -7.55
N SER A 133 29.37 -7.35 -6.69
CA SER A 133 29.16 -7.41 -5.26
C SER A 133 28.67 -6.04 -4.79
N LEU A 134 27.43 -5.98 -4.30
CA LEU A 134 26.86 -4.76 -3.74
C LEU A 134 27.82 -4.21 -2.69
N SER A 135 28.15 -2.92 -2.81
CA SER A 135 29.08 -2.25 -1.90
C SER A 135 28.52 -2.30 -0.48
N SER A 136 29.38 -2.30 0.56
CA SER A 136 28.90 -2.20 1.95
C SER A 136 27.99 -0.98 2.16
N LYS A 137 28.17 0.06 1.34
CA LYS A 137 27.34 1.27 1.30
C LYS A 137 25.90 0.99 0.84
N ASP A 138 25.70 0.01 -0.05
CA ASP A 138 24.37 -0.37 -0.55
C ASP A 138 23.58 -1.19 0.49
N ARG A 139 24.26 -1.91 1.39
CA ARG A 139 23.61 -2.62 2.52
C ARG A 139 22.97 -1.65 3.51
N GLY A 140 23.61 -0.51 3.78
CA GLY A 140 23.04 0.55 4.60
C GLY A 140 21.79 1.18 3.98
N ALA A 141 21.76 1.31 2.65
CA ALA A 141 20.60 1.83 1.92
C ALA A 141 19.39 0.89 2.00
N VAL A 142 19.63 -0.43 1.94
CA VAL A 142 18.58 -1.43 2.18
C VAL A 142 18.06 -1.32 3.61
N SER A 143 18.93 -1.17 4.62
CA SER A 143 18.52 -0.99 6.01
C SER A 143 17.73 0.30 6.28
N ALA A 144 18.08 1.42 5.63
CA ALA A 144 17.36 2.69 5.78
C ALA A 144 16.00 2.68 5.05
N LEU A 145 15.92 2.06 3.86
CA LEU A 145 14.66 1.82 3.17
C LEU A 145 13.75 0.93 4.04
N ILE A 146 14.30 -0.14 4.62
CA ILE A 146 13.60 -0.96 5.61
C ILE A 146 13.13 -0.10 6.79
N LEU A 147 13.94 0.84 7.29
CA LEU A 147 13.55 1.71 8.41
C LEU A 147 12.40 2.67 8.03
N LEU A 148 12.47 3.34 6.88
CA LEU A 148 11.41 4.24 6.39
C LEU A 148 10.12 3.45 6.14
N VAL A 149 10.25 2.30 5.51
CA VAL A 149 9.17 1.35 5.30
C VAL A 149 8.60 0.90 6.65
N CYS A 150 9.44 0.58 7.63
CA CYS A 150 9.03 0.25 8.99
C CYS A 150 8.32 1.43 9.65
N VAL A 151 8.74 2.67 9.45
CA VAL A 151 8.07 3.87 9.99
C VAL A 151 6.71 4.07 9.34
N VAL A 152 6.58 3.91 8.02
CA VAL A 152 5.28 4.01 7.33
C VAL A 152 4.37 2.84 7.71
N ILE A 153 4.90 1.62 7.78
CA ILE A 153 4.19 0.46 8.34
C ILE A 153 3.78 0.76 9.77
N LEU A 154 4.66 1.27 10.61
CA LEU A 154 4.35 1.63 12.00
C LEU A 154 3.29 2.72 12.06
N MET A 155 3.30 3.70 11.17
CA MET A 155 2.24 4.71 11.10
C MET A 155 0.91 4.11 10.68
N VAL A 156 0.88 3.30 9.62
CA VAL A 156 -0.36 2.63 9.16
C VAL A 156 -0.86 1.63 10.19
N VAL A 157 0.03 0.84 10.77
CA VAL A 157 -0.26 -0.10 11.86
C VAL A 157 -0.73 0.68 13.07
N THR A 158 -0.12 1.80 13.43
CA THR A 158 -0.56 2.65 14.55
C THR A 158 -1.92 3.27 14.25
N SER A 159 -2.20 3.75 13.04
CA SER A 159 -3.53 4.21 12.63
C SER A 159 -4.57 3.08 12.69
N CYS A 160 -4.21 1.87 12.24
CA CYS A 160 -5.06 0.68 12.36
C CYS A 160 -5.26 0.27 13.82
N LEU A 161 -4.21 0.30 14.64
CA LEU A 161 -4.25 -0.02 16.07
C LEU A 161 -5.01 1.05 16.85
N LEU A 162 -4.94 2.32 16.47
CA LEU A 162 -5.77 3.40 17.04
C LEU A 162 -7.24 3.19 16.69
N ALA A 163 -7.56 2.69 15.48
CA ALA A 163 -8.90 2.27 15.13
C ALA A 163 -9.37 1.07 15.97
N ILE A 164 -8.50 0.08 16.20
CA ILE A 164 -8.80 -1.11 17.04
C ILE A 164 -8.94 -0.75 18.53
N SER A 165 -8.14 0.19 19.02
CA SER A 165 -8.10 0.58 20.44
C SER A 165 -9.35 1.36 20.89
N GLY A 166 -10.21 1.76 19.96
CA GLY A 166 -11.48 2.41 20.25
C GLY A 166 -12.54 1.50 20.87
N ASP A 167 -12.37 0.17 20.81
CA ASP A 167 -13.50 -0.77 20.98
C ASP A 167 -13.41 -1.71 22.21
N GLU A 168 -12.34 -1.68 23.02
CA GLU A 168 -12.31 -2.39 24.31
C GLU A 168 -12.92 -1.54 25.45
N ALA A 169 -14.22 -1.27 25.37
CA ALA A 169 -15.00 -0.85 26.53
C ALA A 169 -15.70 -2.07 27.15
N GLU A 170 -15.20 -2.48 28.33
CA GLU A 170 -15.62 -3.63 29.12
C GLU A 170 -17.16 -3.82 29.20
N THR A 171 -17.65 -4.93 28.65
CA THR A 171 -18.94 -5.51 29.08
C THR A 171 -18.83 -5.94 30.55
N PRO A 172 -19.62 -5.38 31.48
CA PRO A 172 -19.62 -5.86 32.85
C PRO A 172 -20.24 -7.26 32.87
N ARG A 173 -19.53 -8.23 33.47
CA ARG A 173 -20.12 -9.50 33.92
C ARG A 173 -21.23 -9.18 34.92
N SER A 174 -22.47 -9.14 34.43
CA SER A 174 -23.65 -9.13 35.29
C SER A 174 -23.75 -10.49 35.97
N GLY A 175 -23.46 -10.50 37.27
CA GLY A 175 -23.64 -11.65 38.14
C GLY A 175 -25.12 -12.05 38.16
N ARG A 176 -25.39 -13.21 37.54
CA ARG A 176 -26.67 -13.91 37.61
C ARG A 176 -26.92 -14.31 39.07
N LYS A 177 -27.77 -13.56 39.75
CA LYS A 177 -28.28 -13.89 41.08
C LYS A 177 -29.40 -14.90 40.90
N GLU A 178 -29.06 -16.15 41.13
CA GLU A 178 -29.97 -17.27 41.32
C GLU A 178 -30.87 -16.96 42.53
N ARG A 179 -32.19 -16.88 42.30
CA ARG A 179 -33.18 -17.07 43.35
C ARG A 179 -34.52 -17.46 42.76
N ASP A 180 -34.95 -18.64 43.19
CA ASP A 180 -36.17 -19.36 42.88
C ASP A 180 -37.43 -18.60 43.31
N ALA A 181 -38.53 -18.83 42.60
CA ALA A 181 -39.77 -19.33 43.22
C ALA A 181 -40.88 -19.54 42.16
N SER A 182 -41.51 -20.70 42.26
CA SER A 182 -42.79 -21.15 41.71
C SER A 182 -43.81 -20.08 41.34
N SER A 183 -44.45 -20.26 40.18
CA SER A 183 -45.91 -20.11 40.07
C SER A 183 -46.40 -20.74 38.77
N SER A 184 -47.19 -21.80 38.94
CA SER A 184 -48.01 -22.44 37.91
C SER A 184 -49.09 -21.46 37.44
N GLY A 185 -49.09 -21.12 36.16
CA GLY A 185 -50.08 -20.24 35.56
C GLY A 185 -50.13 -20.44 34.05
N ARG A 186 -51.13 -21.22 33.60
CA ARG A 186 -51.51 -21.39 32.20
C ARG A 186 -52.15 -20.08 31.72
N THR A 187 -51.41 -19.29 30.95
CA THR A 187 -51.94 -18.12 30.24
C THR A 187 -51.95 -18.39 28.74
N ASP A 188 -53.10 -18.09 28.14
CA ASP A 188 -53.36 -18.15 26.71
C ASP A 188 -52.31 -17.41 25.90
N VAL A 189 -51.95 -18.02 24.77
CA VAL A 189 -51.02 -17.49 23.78
C VAL A 189 -51.70 -16.32 23.07
N THR A 190 -51.57 -15.13 23.66
CA THR A 190 -51.77 -13.87 22.94
C THR A 190 -50.65 -13.78 21.90
N SER A 191 -51.03 -13.89 20.63
CA SER A 191 -50.24 -13.52 19.46
C SER A 191 -49.82 -12.06 19.60
N LEU A 192 -48.72 -11.83 20.32
CA LEU A 192 -48.02 -10.56 20.35
C LEU A 192 -47.65 -10.25 18.91
N GLU A 193 -48.23 -9.17 18.40
CA GLU A 193 -47.87 -8.53 17.14
C GLU A 193 -46.34 -8.53 17.04
N GLU A 194 -45.83 -9.29 16.07
CA GLU A 194 -44.43 -9.29 15.67
C GLU A 194 -44.18 -7.91 15.09
N GLY A 195 -44.03 -6.93 16.00
CA GLY A 195 -43.93 -5.53 15.69
C GLY A 195 -42.78 -5.37 14.72
N ASP A 196 -43.08 -4.73 13.59
CA ASP A 196 -42.16 -4.42 12.50
C ASP A 196 -40.86 -3.82 13.06
N ARG A 197 -39.92 -4.68 13.46
CA ARG A 197 -38.55 -4.26 13.75
C ARG A 197 -38.01 -3.86 12.41
N GLU A 198 -37.82 -2.55 12.24
CA GLU A 198 -37.15 -2.03 11.05
C GLU A 198 -35.88 -2.86 10.85
N PRO A 199 -35.69 -3.46 9.67
CA PRO A 199 -34.55 -4.32 9.41
C PRO A 199 -33.28 -3.52 9.72
N GLU A 200 -32.44 -4.04 10.62
CA GLU A 200 -31.14 -3.45 10.93
C GLU A 200 -30.42 -3.10 9.64
N ARG A 201 -30.10 -1.81 9.47
CA ARG A 201 -29.46 -1.32 8.26
C ARG A 201 -28.02 -1.80 8.26
N CYS A 202 -27.78 -2.80 7.44
CA CYS A 202 -26.44 -3.27 7.12
C CYS A 202 -25.79 -2.32 6.10
N ILE A 203 -24.63 -1.76 6.42
CA ILE A 203 -23.81 -1.04 5.43
C ILE A 203 -23.13 -2.10 4.57
N ASN A 204 -23.45 -2.10 3.28
CA ASN A 204 -22.78 -2.94 2.30
C ASN A 204 -21.64 -2.16 1.68
N MET A 205 -20.42 -2.68 1.80
CA MET A 205 -19.27 -2.13 1.10
C MET A 205 -18.97 -2.95 -0.15
N ASP A 206 -18.90 -2.26 -1.28
CA ASP A 206 -18.48 -2.84 -2.55
C ASP A 206 -16.95 -2.88 -2.61
N LEU A 207 -16.41 -3.99 -3.09
CA LEU A 207 -14.98 -4.17 -3.31
C LEU A 207 -14.57 -3.58 -4.66
N ASN A 208 -13.33 -3.07 -4.74
CA ASN A 208 -12.78 -2.59 -6.01
C ASN A 208 -12.53 -3.76 -6.96
N ALA A 209 -12.56 -3.48 -8.26
CA ALA A 209 -12.27 -4.46 -9.31
C ALA A 209 -10.74 -4.63 -9.49
N ASP A 210 -10.06 -5.16 -8.46
CA ASP A 210 -8.62 -5.40 -8.46
C ASP A 210 -8.24 -6.83 -7.99
N ILE A 211 -6.99 -7.23 -8.19
CA ILE A 211 -6.49 -8.56 -7.79
C ILE A 211 -6.60 -8.74 -6.28
N TYR A 212 -6.30 -7.69 -5.52
CA TYR A 212 -6.30 -7.73 -4.06
C TYR A 212 -7.68 -8.04 -3.48
N SER A 213 -8.73 -7.43 -4.03
CA SER A 213 -10.13 -7.64 -3.68
C SER A 213 -10.61 -9.03 -4.09
N THR A 214 -10.18 -9.52 -5.26
CA THR A 214 -10.46 -10.90 -5.71
C THR A 214 -9.85 -11.92 -4.76
N VAL A 215 -8.61 -11.68 -4.33
CA VAL A 215 -7.91 -12.54 -3.38
C VAL A 215 -8.58 -12.47 -2.01
N LEU A 216 -8.96 -11.29 -1.54
CA LEU A 216 -9.72 -11.10 -0.31
C LEU A 216 -11.03 -11.91 -0.35
N GLN A 217 -11.80 -11.82 -1.43
CA GLN A 217 -12.99 -12.63 -1.65
C GLN A 217 -12.66 -14.14 -1.61
N GLY A 218 -11.58 -14.57 -2.27
CA GLY A 218 -11.12 -15.97 -2.24
C GLY A 218 -10.80 -16.47 -0.83
N PHE A 219 -10.07 -15.68 -0.03
CA PHE A 219 -9.76 -16.01 1.36
C PHE A 219 -11.03 -16.11 2.22
N LEU A 220 -11.95 -15.16 2.06
CA LEU A 220 -13.18 -15.11 2.85
C LEU A 220 -14.18 -16.20 2.45
N ARG A 221 -14.30 -16.53 1.17
CA ARG A 221 -15.27 -17.51 0.66
C ARG A 221 -14.69 -18.92 0.61
N ASP A 222 -13.64 -19.10 -0.18
CA ASP A 222 -13.04 -20.41 -0.45
C ASP A 222 -12.17 -20.87 0.73
N GLY A 223 -11.44 -19.94 1.38
CA GLY A 223 -10.65 -20.25 2.57
C GLY A 223 -11.49 -20.79 3.73
N VAL A 224 -12.65 -20.18 3.99
CA VAL A 224 -13.60 -20.64 5.03
C VAL A 224 -14.19 -22.01 4.70
N ALA A 225 -14.55 -22.27 3.44
CA ALA A 225 -15.05 -23.58 3.00
C ALA A 225 -13.99 -24.68 3.17
N ILE A 226 -12.72 -24.37 2.83
CA ILE A 226 -11.61 -25.32 2.97
C ILE A 226 -11.31 -25.61 4.45
N LEU A 227 -11.27 -24.58 5.29
CA LEU A 227 -10.95 -24.71 6.72
C LEU A 227 -12.08 -25.35 7.53
N SER A 228 -13.35 -25.11 7.16
CA SER A 228 -14.51 -25.76 7.81
C SER A 228 -14.70 -27.23 7.38
N GLY A 229 -14.13 -27.62 6.23
CA GLY A 229 -14.32 -28.96 5.65
C GLY A 229 -15.75 -29.24 5.17
N LYS A 230 -16.66 -28.28 5.22
CA LYS A 230 -18.07 -28.42 4.85
C LYS A 230 -18.35 -27.72 3.53
N SER A 231 -18.84 -28.46 2.54
CA SER A 231 -19.32 -27.86 1.29
C SER A 231 -20.73 -27.34 1.48
N ARG A 232 -20.94 -26.02 1.33
CA ARG A 232 -22.23 -25.37 1.57
C ARG A 232 -23.23 -25.41 0.41
N ARG A 233 -22.86 -25.94 -0.76
CA ARG A 233 -23.75 -25.98 -1.95
C ARG A 233 -23.65 -27.24 -2.80
N GLY A 234 -23.15 -28.34 -2.23
CA GLY A 234 -22.88 -29.54 -3.02
C GLY A 234 -21.77 -29.35 -4.07
N SER A 235 -21.07 -28.22 -4.05
CA SER A 235 -19.83 -28.00 -4.81
C SER A 235 -18.78 -28.97 -4.30
N SER A 236 -18.02 -29.59 -5.21
CA SER A 236 -16.91 -30.43 -4.78
C SER A 236 -15.84 -29.56 -4.11
N MET A 237 -15.24 -30.06 -3.02
CA MET A 237 -14.12 -29.39 -2.34
C MET A 237 -12.93 -29.12 -3.29
N ALA A 238 -12.83 -29.90 -4.37
CA ALA A 238 -11.85 -29.69 -5.43
C ALA A 238 -12.00 -28.31 -6.10
N ILE A 239 -13.22 -27.82 -6.31
CA ILE A 239 -13.47 -26.51 -6.94
C ILE A 239 -12.99 -25.37 -6.04
N HIS A 240 -13.30 -25.40 -4.75
CA HIS A 240 -12.85 -24.38 -3.79
C HIS A 240 -11.31 -24.34 -3.71
N ARG A 241 -10.67 -25.51 -3.65
CA ARG A 241 -9.19 -25.60 -3.68
C ARG A 241 -8.60 -25.04 -4.97
N PHE A 242 -9.17 -25.40 -6.12
CA PHE A 242 -8.71 -24.91 -7.42
C PHE A 242 -8.83 -23.40 -7.53
N ARG A 243 -9.99 -22.83 -7.13
CA ARG A 243 -10.21 -21.38 -7.09
C ARG A 243 -9.17 -20.71 -6.20
N MET A 244 -9.03 -21.18 -4.96
CA MET A 244 -8.07 -20.62 -4.00
C MET A 244 -6.63 -20.63 -4.53
N ILE A 245 -6.18 -21.75 -5.10
CA ILE A 245 -4.86 -21.86 -5.73
C ILE A 245 -4.73 -20.86 -6.88
N SER A 246 -5.76 -20.74 -7.72
CA SER A 246 -5.73 -19.81 -8.85
C SER A 246 -5.59 -18.35 -8.40
N VAL A 247 -6.34 -17.90 -7.39
CA VAL A 247 -6.22 -16.53 -6.88
C VAL A 247 -4.87 -16.28 -6.21
N LEU A 248 -4.31 -17.26 -5.50
CA LEU A 248 -2.96 -17.15 -4.94
C LEU A 248 -1.90 -17.03 -6.02
N VAL A 249 -1.99 -17.84 -7.09
CA VAL A 249 -1.07 -17.73 -8.25
C VAL A 249 -1.16 -16.34 -8.88
N LEU A 250 -2.37 -15.77 -9.03
CA LEU A 250 -2.55 -14.41 -9.53
C LEU A 250 -1.94 -13.35 -8.61
N LEU A 251 -2.11 -13.50 -7.29
CA LEU A 251 -1.47 -12.61 -6.31
C LEU A 251 0.06 -12.63 -6.45
N PHE A 252 0.66 -13.83 -6.51
CA PHE A 252 2.11 -13.96 -6.66
C PHE A 252 2.60 -13.40 -7.99
N ALA A 253 1.87 -13.63 -9.08
CA ALA A 253 2.19 -13.03 -10.37
C ALA A 253 2.15 -11.50 -10.30
N ASN A 254 1.12 -10.93 -9.65
CA ASN A 254 1.03 -9.49 -9.43
C ASN A 254 2.24 -8.93 -8.67
N TYR A 255 2.64 -9.58 -7.58
CA TYR A 255 3.82 -9.18 -6.82
C TYR A 255 5.11 -9.27 -7.64
N ILE A 256 5.29 -10.33 -8.44
CA ILE A 256 6.44 -10.47 -9.33
C ILE A 256 6.47 -9.33 -10.36
N PHE A 257 5.33 -8.97 -10.95
CA PHE A 257 5.27 -7.87 -11.90
C PHE A 257 5.53 -6.51 -11.25
N GLN A 258 4.81 -6.17 -10.16
CA GLN A 258 4.97 -4.89 -9.49
C GLN A 258 6.40 -4.71 -8.92
N PHE A 259 6.91 -5.72 -8.20
CA PHE A 259 8.27 -5.67 -7.65
C PHE A 259 9.33 -5.73 -8.75
N GLY A 260 9.14 -6.58 -9.76
CA GLY A 260 10.06 -6.70 -10.89
C GLY A 260 10.19 -5.40 -11.66
N VAL A 261 9.07 -4.77 -12.02
CA VAL A 261 9.06 -3.47 -12.68
C VAL A 261 9.72 -2.40 -11.80
N LEU A 262 9.46 -2.40 -10.50
CA LEU A 262 10.10 -1.45 -9.57
C LEU A 262 11.64 -1.60 -9.54
N VAL A 263 12.14 -2.83 -9.44
CA VAL A 263 13.58 -3.14 -9.46
C VAL A 263 14.21 -2.77 -10.80
N PHE A 264 13.52 -3.05 -11.91
CA PHE A 264 14.00 -2.71 -13.24
C PHE A 264 14.02 -1.20 -13.47
N SER A 265 12.95 -0.48 -13.13
CA SER A 265 12.89 0.97 -13.22
C SER A 265 14.01 1.61 -12.39
N TYR A 266 14.24 1.14 -11.17
CA TYR A 266 15.35 1.65 -10.36
C TYR A 266 16.72 1.41 -11.00
N SER A 267 16.98 0.16 -11.42
CA SER A 267 18.30 -0.26 -11.92
C SER A 267 18.64 0.34 -13.28
N PHE A 268 17.67 0.41 -14.19
CA PHE A 268 17.88 0.79 -15.58
C PHE A 268 17.50 2.23 -15.90
N VAL A 269 16.66 2.87 -15.09
CA VAL A 269 16.19 4.23 -15.37
C VAL A 269 16.65 5.19 -14.29
N VAL A 270 16.26 4.96 -13.04
CA VAL A 270 16.52 5.92 -11.94
C VAL A 270 18.01 6.06 -11.67
N ARG A 271 18.74 4.95 -11.52
CA ARG A 271 20.17 4.99 -11.17
C ARG A 271 21.03 5.65 -12.26
N PRO A 272 20.87 5.34 -13.56
CA PRO A 272 21.56 6.07 -14.62
C PRO A 272 21.17 7.56 -14.68
N ALA A 273 19.89 7.89 -14.48
CA ALA A 273 19.43 9.28 -14.46
C ALA A 273 20.10 10.09 -13.34
N ILE A 274 20.16 9.53 -12.12
CA ILE A 274 20.90 10.13 -10.99
C ILE A 274 22.36 10.35 -11.36
N ALA A 275 23.02 9.32 -11.91
CA ALA A 275 24.44 9.41 -12.27
C ALA A 275 24.71 10.47 -13.34
N ASN A 276 23.84 10.58 -14.34
CA ASN A 276 23.93 11.58 -15.41
C ASN A 276 23.84 13.00 -14.84
N VAL A 277 22.79 13.26 -14.07
CA VAL A 277 22.58 14.55 -13.40
C VAL A 277 23.72 14.91 -12.45
N GLN A 278 24.22 13.95 -11.67
CA GLN A 278 25.37 14.15 -10.79
C GLN A 278 26.66 14.44 -11.56
N SER A 279 26.83 13.88 -12.76
CA SER A 279 28.00 14.17 -13.60
C SER A 279 27.97 15.60 -14.11
N ILE A 280 26.82 16.09 -14.59
CA ILE A 280 26.62 17.48 -15.02
C ILE A 280 26.94 18.45 -13.88
N TYR A 281 26.40 18.19 -12.68
CA TYR A 281 26.61 19.05 -11.52
C TYR A 281 28.07 19.00 -11.02
N ARG A 282 28.73 17.84 -11.10
CA ARG A 282 30.15 17.69 -10.76
C ARG A 282 31.04 18.50 -11.71
N ASP A 283 30.77 18.42 -13.00
CA ASP A 283 31.55 19.15 -14.02
C ASP A 283 31.35 20.66 -13.88
N PHE A 284 30.13 21.10 -13.58
CA PHE A 284 29.83 22.49 -13.21
C PHE A 284 30.68 22.94 -12.02
N HIS A 285 30.71 22.16 -10.94
CA HIS A 285 31.52 22.47 -9.76
C HIS A 285 33.02 22.51 -10.07
N ALA A 286 33.52 21.54 -10.85
CA ALA A 286 34.95 21.46 -11.18
C ALA A 286 35.45 22.62 -12.05
N ILE A 287 34.60 23.17 -12.92
CA ILE A 287 34.99 24.23 -13.87
C ILE A 287 34.71 25.62 -13.31
N CYS A 288 33.52 25.81 -12.74
CA CYS A 288 32.99 27.13 -12.39
C CYS A 288 33.40 27.63 -11.00
N PHE A 289 33.93 26.77 -10.13
CA PHE A 289 34.34 27.17 -8.78
C PHE A 289 35.86 27.26 -8.65
N THR A 290 36.32 28.26 -7.91
CA THR A 290 37.72 28.36 -7.48
C THR A 290 38.02 27.33 -6.39
N PRO A 291 39.31 27.02 -6.11
CA PRO A 291 39.69 26.15 -4.99
C PRO A 291 39.14 26.61 -3.62
N ASP A 292 38.85 27.91 -3.49
CA ASP A 292 38.26 28.51 -2.29
C ASP A 292 36.73 28.28 -2.18
N GLY A 293 36.12 27.61 -3.18
CA GLY A 293 34.68 27.37 -3.24
C GLY A 293 33.86 28.58 -3.68
N MET A 294 34.49 29.60 -4.28
CA MET A 294 33.81 30.78 -4.80
C MET A 294 33.44 30.59 -6.28
N LEU A 295 32.22 30.99 -6.65
CA LEU A 295 31.72 30.89 -8.02
C LEU A 295 32.35 31.97 -8.93
N ASP A 296 33.10 31.55 -9.95
CA ASP A 296 33.63 32.43 -11.00
C ASP A 296 32.69 32.42 -12.22
N LYS A 297 31.81 33.42 -12.28
CA LYS A 297 30.80 33.54 -13.34
C LYS A 297 31.40 33.70 -14.73
N ALA A 298 32.49 34.45 -14.85
CA ALA A 298 33.11 34.74 -16.14
C ALA A 298 33.73 33.46 -16.71
N LYS A 299 34.47 32.73 -15.88
CA LYS A 299 35.01 31.42 -16.24
C LYS A 299 33.91 30.42 -16.56
N CYS A 300 32.85 30.38 -15.75
CA CYS A 300 31.74 29.46 -15.98
C CYS A 300 31.06 29.70 -17.34
N SER A 301 30.78 30.95 -17.69
CA SER A 301 30.12 31.29 -18.96
C SER A 301 30.95 30.98 -20.21
N THR A 302 32.28 30.92 -20.09
CA THR A 302 33.20 30.76 -21.22
C THR A 302 33.72 29.34 -21.36
N GLU A 303 33.98 28.65 -20.25
CA GLU A 303 34.61 27.32 -20.25
C GLU A 303 33.60 26.17 -20.11
N PHE A 304 32.46 26.38 -19.44
CA PHE A 304 31.49 25.32 -19.21
C PHE A 304 30.59 25.07 -20.43
N LYS A 305 30.85 23.98 -21.15
CA LYS A 305 30.09 23.61 -22.36
C LYS A 305 28.70 23.04 -22.08
N GLY A 306 28.47 22.50 -20.87
CA GLY A 306 27.22 21.83 -20.48
C GLY A 306 26.11 22.77 -20.01
N MET A 307 26.13 24.06 -20.42
CA MET A 307 25.21 25.06 -19.88
C MET A 307 23.74 24.76 -20.20
N ASN A 308 23.45 24.21 -21.38
CA ASN A 308 22.12 23.73 -21.73
C ASN A 308 21.63 22.66 -20.77
N ASP A 309 22.47 21.66 -20.49
CA ASP A 309 22.09 20.52 -19.65
C ASP A 309 21.92 20.96 -18.19
N LEU A 310 22.83 21.82 -17.68
CA LEU A 310 22.74 22.38 -16.32
C LEU A 310 21.51 23.25 -16.13
N CYS A 311 21.22 24.16 -17.07
CA CYS A 311 20.07 25.05 -16.96
C CYS A 311 18.75 24.36 -17.31
N GLY A 312 18.80 23.23 -18.02
CA GLY A 312 17.68 22.33 -18.28
C GLY A 312 17.25 21.51 -17.06
N LEU A 313 18.14 21.36 -16.06
CA LEU A 313 17.86 20.59 -14.85
C LEU A 313 16.55 21.06 -14.19
N VAL A 314 15.75 20.09 -13.81
CA VAL A 314 14.39 20.29 -13.31
C VAL A 314 14.37 21.12 -12.01
N PHE A 315 15.43 21.03 -11.20
CA PHE A 315 15.58 21.80 -9.95
C PHE A 315 15.77 23.31 -10.18
N THR A 316 16.19 23.74 -11.37
CA THR A 316 16.22 25.15 -11.76
C THR A 316 14.79 25.73 -11.76
N TYR A 317 13.80 24.90 -12.10
CA TYR A 317 12.37 25.24 -12.16
C TYR A 317 11.59 24.73 -10.94
N ASN A 318 11.97 25.17 -9.74
CA ASN A 318 11.44 24.67 -8.46
C ASN A 318 9.89 24.58 -8.37
N TRP A 319 9.16 25.59 -8.87
CA TRP A 319 7.70 25.59 -8.84
C TRP A 319 7.08 24.52 -9.74
N PHE A 320 7.67 24.31 -10.92
CA PHE A 320 7.24 23.26 -11.83
C PHE A 320 7.48 21.88 -11.22
N MET A 321 8.68 21.66 -10.67
CA MET A 321 9.01 20.40 -10.00
C MET A 321 8.09 20.12 -8.81
N LEU A 322 7.82 21.14 -7.99
CA LEU A 322 6.88 21.04 -6.87
C LEU A 322 5.49 20.62 -7.35
N LEU A 323 4.98 21.21 -8.43
CA LEU A 323 3.68 20.87 -9.00
C LEU A 323 3.64 19.41 -9.48
N VAL A 324 4.67 18.95 -10.18
CA VAL A 324 4.76 17.55 -10.62
C VAL A 324 4.79 16.59 -9.42
N LEU A 325 5.58 16.90 -8.38
CA LEU A 325 5.63 16.08 -7.17
C LEU A 325 4.31 16.07 -6.39
N VAL A 326 3.56 17.18 -6.39
CA VAL A 326 2.21 17.22 -5.80
C VAL A 326 1.26 16.32 -6.60
N ILE A 327 1.31 16.37 -7.94
CA ILE A 327 0.51 15.48 -8.80
C ILE A 327 0.85 14.02 -8.53
N TRP A 328 2.14 13.69 -8.49
CA TRP A 328 2.60 12.35 -8.13
C TRP A 328 2.13 11.92 -6.73
N SER A 329 2.20 12.84 -5.76
CA SER A 329 1.72 12.59 -4.40
C SER A 329 0.21 12.36 -4.35
N MET A 330 -0.59 13.00 -5.20
CA MET A 330 -2.03 12.71 -5.32
C MET A 330 -2.29 11.28 -5.79
N ALA A 331 -1.55 10.83 -6.81
CA ALA A 331 -1.64 9.46 -7.30
C ALA A 331 -1.30 8.46 -6.18
N MET A 332 -0.21 8.70 -5.42
CA MET A 332 0.15 7.87 -4.29
C MET A 332 -0.89 7.89 -3.16
N VAL A 333 -1.47 9.06 -2.84
CA VAL A 333 -2.54 9.18 -1.82
C VAL A 333 -3.77 8.37 -2.22
N ARG A 334 -4.14 8.30 -3.50
CA ARG A 334 -5.24 7.43 -3.98
C ARG A 334 -4.97 5.97 -3.60
N GLU A 335 -3.77 5.48 -3.86
CA GLU A 335 -3.37 4.10 -3.56
C GLU A 335 -3.32 3.81 -2.05
N PHE A 336 -2.79 4.75 -1.26
CA PHE A 336 -2.79 4.63 0.20
C PHE A 336 -4.21 4.58 0.76
N ARG A 337 -5.12 5.45 0.30
CA ARG A 337 -6.52 5.46 0.75
C ARG A 337 -7.25 4.18 0.38
N SER A 338 -6.99 3.62 -0.80
CA SER A 338 -7.55 2.32 -1.20
C SER A 338 -7.10 1.21 -0.24
N THR A 339 -5.80 1.15 0.07
CA THR A 339 -5.23 0.17 0.99
C THR A 339 -5.73 0.36 2.44
N GLU A 340 -5.80 1.60 2.91
CA GLU A 340 -6.31 1.95 4.24
C GLU A 340 -7.78 1.57 4.40
N ARG A 341 -8.63 1.86 3.42
CA ARG A 341 -10.05 1.46 3.43
C ARG A 341 -10.19 -0.05 3.56
N MET A 342 -9.44 -0.82 2.76
CA MET A 342 -9.45 -2.28 2.84
C MET A 342 -8.95 -2.79 4.20
N CYS A 343 -7.92 -2.17 4.79
CA CYS A 343 -7.48 -2.46 6.16
C CYS A 343 -8.62 -2.21 7.16
N ARG A 344 -9.20 -1.01 7.14
CA ARG A 344 -10.24 -0.59 8.08
C ARG A 344 -11.44 -1.55 8.04
N VAL A 345 -11.90 -1.91 6.85
CA VAL A 345 -12.99 -2.88 6.69
C VAL A 345 -12.63 -4.23 7.31
N LEU A 346 -11.43 -4.76 7.01
CA LEU A 346 -10.99 -6.05 7.53
C LEU A 346 -10.90 -6.06 9.07
N PHE A 347 -10.49 -4.94 9.68
CA PHE A 347 -10.38 -4.82 11.13
C PHE A 347 -11.70 -4.52 11.83
N ASN A 348 -12.65 -3.86 11.16
CA ASN A 348 -13.97 -3.55 11.72
C ASN A 348 -14.96 -4.72 11.69
N ILE A 349 -14.66 -5.79 10.94
CA ILE A 349 -15.48 -7.01 10.98
C ILE A 349 -15.35 -7.66 12.36
N GLU A 350 -16.48 -8.06 12.96
CA GLU A 350 -16.50 -8.69 14.27
C GLU A 350 -15.69 -9.99 14.31
N SER A 351 -14.99 -10.26 15.41
CA SER A 351 -14.21 -11.48 15.57
C SER A 351 -15.11 -12.64 16.00
N THR A 352 -14.99 -13.81 15.36
CA THR A 352 -15.66 -15.05 15.81
C THR A 352 -14.64 -16.16 16.09
N THR A 353 -14.96 -17.02 17.05
CA THR A 353 -14.23 -18.27 17.31
C THR A 353 -14.70 -19.40 16.40
N HIS A 354 -15.93 -19.33 15.90
CA HIS A 354 -16.56 -20.40 15.13
C HIS A 354 -16.55 -20.07 13.63
N ILE A 355 -15.83 -20.88 12.86
CA ILE A 355 -15.69 -20.70 11.42
C ILE A 355 -17.02 -20.85 10.65
N ASP A 356 -17.97 -21.61 11.19
CA ASP A 356 -19.28 -21.81 10.58
C ASP A 356 -20.12 -20.53 10.55
N ASN A 357 -19.82 -19.52 11.38
CA ASN A 357 -20.57 -18.26 11.44
C ASN A 357 -19.96 -17.15 10.58
N VAL A 358 -18.93 -17.43 9.78
CA VAL A 358 -18.23 -16.38 9.00
C VAL A 358 -19.06 -15.87 7.83
N VAL A 359 -19.85 -16.75 7.19
CA VAL A 359 -20.68 -16.41 6.02
C VAL A 359 -22.14 -16.68 6.34
N GLU A 360 -22.99 -15.68 6.15
CA GLU A 360 -24.44 -15.80 6.22
C GLU A 360 -25.04 -15.62 4.83
N TYR A 361 -26.06 -16.42 4.50
CA TYR A 361 -26.75 -16.30 3.22
C TYR A 361 -28.09 -15.64 3.44
N SER A 362 -28.25 -14.42 2.95
CA SER A 362 -29.50 -13.66 3.06
C SER A 362 -29.96 -13.24 1.67
N ARG A 363 -31.21 -13.61 1.32
CA ARG A 363 -31.89 -13.18 0.08
C ARG A 363 -31.09 -13.38 -1.23
N GLY A 364 -30.30 -14.45 -1.33
CA GLY A 364 -29.53 -14.70 -2.55
C GLY A 364 -28.10 -14.13 -2.55
N VAL A 365 -27.74 -13.38 -1.52
CA VAL A 365 -26.43 -12.70 -1.40
C VAL A 365 -25.66 -13.33 -0.24
N GLU A 366 -24.37 -13.58 -0.46
CA GLU A 366 -23.44 -14.03 0.58
C GLU A 366 -22.91 -12.81 1.33
N HIS A 367 -23.20 -12.75 2.63
CA HIS A 367 -22.75 -11.70 3.54
C HIS A 367 -21.68 -12.28 4.47
N VAL A 368 -20.54 -11.60 4.58
CA VAL A 368 -19.51 -11.96 5.57
C VAL A 368 -19.75 -11.11 6.81
N THR A 369 -20.21 -11.73 7.89
CA THR A 369 -20.58 -11.04 9.14
C THR A 369 -19.46 -11.08 10.18
N HIS A 370 -18.74 -12.20 10.27
CA HIS A 370 -17.69 -12.39 11.26
C HIS A 370 -16.39 -12.94 10.66
N LEU A 371 -15.25 -12.70 11.29
CA LEU A 371 -13.96 -13.21 10.84
C LEU A 371 -13.16 -13.82 11.99
N THR A 372 -12.48 -14.95 11.75
CA THR A 372 -11.57 -15.51 12.75
C THR A 372 -10.26 -14.71 12.79
N ALA A 373 -9.67 -14.57 13.98
CA ALA A 373 -8.42 -13.82 14.15
C ALA A 373 -7.26 -14.38 13.29
N GLN A 374 -7.21 -15.71 13.11
CA GLN A 374 -6.22 -16.37 12.27
C GLN A 374 -6.37 -15.99 10.79
N LEU A 375 -7.60 -15.99 10.28
CA LEU A 375 -7.87 -15.61 8.89
C LEU A 375 -7.59 -14.11 8.68
N ARG A 376 -7.95 -13.26 9.65
CA ARG A 376 -7.61 -11.84 9.64
C ARG A 376 -6.10 -11.61 9.55
N LEU A 377 -5.32 -12.29 10.40
CA LEU A 377 -3.87 -12.20 10.39
C LEU A 377 -3.29 -12.71 9.06
N ALA A 378 -3.80 -13.81 8.53
CA ALA A 378 -3.36 -14.36 7.25
C ALA A 378 -3.60 -13.38 6.10
N ILE A 379 -4.81 -12.79 6.00
CA ILE A 379 -5.13 -11.77 4.98
C ILE A 379 -4.21 -10.55 5.14
N PHE A 380 -4.00 -10.08 6.37
CA PHE A 380 -3.12 -8.95 6.63
C PHE A 380 -1.68 -9.22 6.18
N LEU A 381 -1.10 -10.36 6.57
CA LEU A 381 0.29 -10.70 6.26
C LEU A 381 0.50 -11.04 4.78
N VAL A 382 -0.44 -11.74 4.15
CA VAL A 382 -0.29 -12.22 2.77
C VAL A 382 -0.70 -11.17 1.74
N VAL A 383 -1.70 -10.33 2.05
CA VAL A 383 -2.29 -9.41 1.07
C VAL A 383 -1.95 -7.95 1.40
N MET A 384 -2.24 -7.50 2.61
CA MET A 384 -2.18 -6.07 2.97
C MET A 384 -0.74 -5.57 3.15
N LEU A 385 0.07 -6.31 3.90
CA LEU A 385 1.44 -5.91 4.21
C LEU A 385 2.30 -5.79 2.94
N PRO A 386 2.32 -6.76 2.02
CA PRO A 386 3.09 -6.63 0.78
C PRO A 386 2.56 -5.52 -0.14
N LYS A 387 1.23 -5.33 -0.22
CA LYS A 387 0.65 -4.20 -0.97
C LYS A 387 1.17 -2.88 -0.44
N LEU A 388 1.13 -2.68 0.88
CA LEU A 388 1.62 -1.47 1.53
C LEU A 388 3.12 -1.26 1.28
N LEU A 389 3.93 -2.32 1.40
CA LEU A 389 5.37 -2.28 1.10
C LEU A 389 5.66 -1.77 -0.32
N ILE A 390 4.93 -2.30 -1.30
CA ILE A 390 5.07 -1.93 -2.71
C ILE A 390 4.64 -0.46 -2.92
N THR A 391 3.49 -0.06 -2.38
CA THR A 391 3.00 1.33 -2.49
C THR A 391 3.99 2.33 -1.89
N VAL A 392 4.53 2.07 -0.70
CA VAL A 392 5.54 2.96 -0.08
C VAL A 392 6.80 3.03 -0.93
N SER A 393 7.32 1.87 -1.36
CA SER A 393 8.55 1.81 -2.16
C SER A 393 8.39 2.53 -3.50
N LEU A 394 7.24 2.38 -4.16
CA LEU A 394 6.91 3.06 -5.40
C LEU A 394 6.80 4.57 -5.22
N GLY A 395 6.15 5.04 -4.15
CA GLY A 395 6.04 6.47 -3.85
C GLY A 395 7.41 7.14 -3.66
N CYS A 396 8.31 6.49 -2.90
CA CYS A 396 9.67 6.96 -2.68
C CYS A 396 10.50 6.94 -3.97
N LEU A 397 10.51 5.81 -4.69
CA LEU A 397 11.30 5.65 -5.91
C LEU A 397 10.80 6.54 -7.04
N GLY A 398 9.49 6.72 -7.18
CA GLY A 398 8.90 7.65 -8.15
C GLY A 398 9.28 9.10 -7.88
N THR A 399 9.32 9.51 -6.60
CA THR A 399 9.78 10.84 -6.20
C THR A 399 11.25 11.07 -6.61
N VAL A 400 12.13 10.09 -6.34
CA VAL A 400 13.54 10.13 -6.75
C VAL A 400 13.69 10.16 -8.27
N TRP A 401 12.92 9.33 -8.98
CA TRP A 401 12.98 9.26 -10.44
C TRP A 401 12.61 10.60 -11.08
N LEU A 402 11.50 11.21 -10.64
CA LEU A 402 11.08 12.52 -11.15
C LEU A 402 12.13 13.59 -10.87
N ALA A 403 12.76 13.56 -9.69
CA ALA A 403 13.82 14.48 -9.33
C ALA A 403 15.14 14.26 -10.09
N ALA A 404 15.44 13.03 -10.47
CA ALA A 404 16.62 12.66 -11.23
C ALA A 404 16.51 12.94 -12.73
N THR A 405 15.41 13.54 -13.19
CA THR A 405 15.23 13.84 -14.61
C THR A 405 16.00 15.12 -14.99
N ALA A 406 16.71 15.08 -16.12
CA ALA A 406 17.56 16.18 -16.57
C ALA A 406 16.79 17.25 -17.37
N ASP A 407 15.72 16.87 -18.06
CA ASP A 407 14.91 17.77 -18.89
C ASP A 407 13.47 17.88 -18.35
N VAL A 408 12.93 19.09 -18.34
CA VAL A 408 11.55 19.41 -17.93
C VAL A 408 10.50 18.61 -18.72
N SER A 409 10.73 18.37 -20.00
CA SER A 409 9.84 17.62 -20.91
C SER A 409 9.80 16.14 -20.55
N GLU A 410 10.96 15.57 -20.18
CA GLU A 410 11.08 14.18 -19.76
C GLU A 410 10.39 13.93 -18.43
N VAL A 411 10.31 14.94 -17.54
CA VAL A 411 9.64 14.80 -16.23
C VAL A 411 8.18 14.40 -16.39
N ILE A 412 7.48 15.04 -17.33
CA ILE A 412 6.07 14.76 -17.60
C ILE A 412 5.91 13.33 -18.13
N LEU A 413 6.78 12.92 -19.05
CA LEU A 413 6.77 11.56 -19.59
C LEU A 413 7.05 10.51 -18.50
N ASN A 414 8.00 10.79 -17.61
CA ASN A 414 8.33 9.93 -16.48
C ASN A 414 7.18 9.85 -15.46
N ALA A 415 6.46 10.94 -15.23
CA ALA A 415 5.28 10.94 -14.35
C ALA A 415 4.15 10.07 -14.92
N VAL A 416 3.91 10.15 -16.23
CA VAL A 416 2.93 9.29 -16.91
C VAL A 416 3.40 7.82 -16.90
N ALA A 417 4.69 7.57 -17.10
CA ALA A 417 5.27 6.23 -16.99
C ALA A 417 5.03 5.59 -15.62
N LEU A 418 5.19 6.38 -14.55
CA LEU A 418 4.93 5.94 -13.19
C LEU A 418 3.44 5.62 -12.92
N GLU A 419 2.51 6.37 -13.50
CA GLU A 419 1.07 6.07 -13.39
C GLU A 419 0.74 4.69 -13.99
N PHE A 420 1.37 4.30 -15.10
CA PHE A 420 1.20 2.94 -15.64
C PHE A 420 1.68 1.85 -14.67
N ILE A 421 2.73 2.12 -13.89
CA ILE A 421 3.25 1.17 -12.89
C ILE A 421 2.25 0.99 -11.75
N ILE A 422 1.57 2.07 -11.34
CA ILE A 422 0.52 2.02 -10.32
C ILE A 422 -0.62 1.10 -10.76
N GLN A 423 -1.04 1.18 -12.03
CA GLN A 423 -2.21 0.46 -12.57
C GLN A 423 -1.96 -1.00 -12.95
N ILE A 424 -0.78 -1.57 -12.67
CA ILE A 424 -0.43 -2.94 -13.09
C ILE A 424 -1.40 -3.99 -12.53
N ASP A 425 -1.88 -3.83 -11.30
CA ASP A 425 -2.80 -4.78 -10.68
C ASP A 425 -4.20 -4.74 -11.30
N GLU A 426 -4.72 -3.56 -11.61
CA GLU A 426 -5.97 -3.37 -12.35
C GLU A 426 -5.87 -3.97 -13.76
N LEU A 427 -4.77 -3.70 -14.47
CA LEU A 427 -4.54 -4.26 -15.81
C LEU A 427 -4.43 -5.79 -15.79
N LEU A 428 -3.76 -6.35 -14.78
CA LEU A 428 -3.63 -7.80 -14.64
C LEU A 428 -4.96 -8.46 -14.22
N PHE A 429 -5.76 -7.79 -13.39
CA PHE A 429 -7.14 -8.20 -13.09
C PHE A 429 -7.97 -8.25 -14.38
N ASP A 430 -7.95 -7.19 -15.17
CA ASP A 430 -8.73 -7.08 -16.40
C ASP A 430 -8.28 -8.01 -17.52
N ALA A 431 -7.02 -8.41 -17.52
CA ALA A 431 -6.51 -9.36 -18.51
C ALA A 431 -6.78 -10.82 -18.14
N VAL A 432 -6.66 -11.18 -16.85
CA VAL A 432 -6.55 -12.60 -16.45
C VAL A 432 -7.76 -13.12 -15.69
N VAL A 433 -8.47 -12.27 -14.93
CA VAL A 433 -9.62 -12.73 -14.14
C VAL A 433 -10.82 -12.98 -15.05
N PRO A 434 -11.42 -14.19 -15.05
CA PRO A 434 -12.54 -14.51 -15.92
C PRO A 434 -13.79 -13.70 -15.57
N SER A 435 -14.65 -13.40 -16.55
CA SER A 435 -15.86 -12.60 -16.37
C SER A 435 -16.76 -13.10 -15.24
N ASN A 436 -16.91 -14.43 -15.10
CA ASN A 436 -17.69 -15.04 -14.01
C ASN A 436 -17.14 -14.66 -12.62
N ALA A 437 -15.82 -14.63 -12.45
CA ALA A 437 -15.23 -14.23 -11.18
C ALA A 437 -15.40 -12.72 -10.92
N ARG A 438 -15.41 -11.89 -11.97
CA ARG A 438 -15.72 -10.45 -11.83
C ARG A 438 -17.16 -10.21 -11.42
N GLU A 439 -18.10 -10.95 -12.01
CA GLU A 439 -19.51 -10.93 -11.59
C GLU A 439 -19.71 -11.45 -10.16
N GLU A 440 -18.95 -12.46 -9.76
CA GLU A 440 -18.97 -12.91 -8.36
C GLU A 440 -18.40 -11.86 -7.42
N LEU A 441 -17.33 -11.14 -7.80
CA LEU A 441 -16.76 -10.07 -7.01
C LEU A 441 -17.74 -8.90 -6.85
N SER A 442 -18.47 -8.53 -7.90
CA SER A 442 -19.47 -7.45 -7.83
C SER A 442 -20.71 -7.81 -7.00
N ARG A 443 -21.01 -9.11 -6.84
CA ARG A 443 -22.08 -9.60 -5.96
C ARG A 443 -21.64 -9.78 -4.51
N PHE A 444 -20.34 -9.84 -4.26
CA PHE A 444 -19.79 -10.07 -2.93
C PHE A 444 -19.79 -8.78 -2.13
N LYS A 445 -20.55 -8.75 -1.04
CA LYS A 445 -20.72 -7.56 -0.20
C LYS A 445 -20.19 -7.84 1.20
N LEU A 446 -19.30 -6.97 1.66
CA LEU A 446 -18.86 -6.98 3.04
C LEU A 446 -19.89 -6.19 3.86
N THR A 447 -20.50 -6.86 4.82
CA THR A 447 -21.51 -6.27 5.69
C THR A 447 -20.85 -5.90 7.00
N LEU A 448 -20.82 -4.61 7.28
CA LEU A 448 -20.41 -4.11 8.59
C LEU A 448 -21.68 -3.99 9.44
N ASN A 449 -21.65 -4.57 10.64
CA ASN A 449 -22.69 -4.31 11.64
C ASN A 449 -22.57 -2.84 12.03
N GLU A 450 -23.51 -2.03 11.54
CA GLU A 450 -23.63 -0.66 11.99
C GLU A 450 -24.19 -0.72 13.42
N SER A 451 -23.27 -0.64 14.40
CA SER A 451 -23.62 -0.35 15.79
C SER A 451 -24.20 1.06 15.82
N HIS A 452 -25.49 1.15 15.49
CA HIS A 452 -26.20 2.39 15.23
C HIS A 452 -26.59 3.05 16.57
N SER A 453 -25.59 3.36 17.39
CA SER A 453 -25.79 4.34 18.44
C SER A 453 -25.85 5.71 17.75
N PRO A 454 -26.90 6.53 17.93
CA PRO A 454 -26.98 7.85 17.29
C PRO A 454 -25.79 8.79 17.63
N GLY A 455 -24.97 8.44 18.62
CA GLY A 455 -23.72 9.13 18.94
C GLY A 455 -22.50 8.73 18.09
N THR A 456 -22.44 7.51 17.54
CA THR A 456 -21.26 7.04 16.77
C THR A 456 -21.15 7.70 15.41
N PHE A 457 -22.27 8.01 14.74
CA PHE A 457 -22.29 8.69 13.43
C PHE A 457 -21.46 10.00 13.41
N VAL A 458 -21.56 10.80 14.47
CA VAL A 458 -20.81 12.08 14.56
C VAL A 458 -19.32 11.82 14.74
N VAL A 459 -18.94 10.73 15.41
CA VAL A 459 -17.53 10.36 15.62
C VAL A 459 -16.93 9.83 14.32
N ASP A 460 -17.65 8.98 13.60
CA ASP A 460 -17.18 8.38 12.35
C ASP A 460 -16.99 9.44 11.27
N ALA A 461 -17.97 10.33 11.10
CA ALA A 461 -17.86 11.45 10.17
C ALA A 461 -16.64 12.33 10.49
N LYS A 462 -16.41 12.65 11.77
CA LYS A 462 -15.23 13.42 12.20
C LYS A 462 -13.93 12.70 11.86
N MET A 463 -13.85 11.39 12.08
CA MET A 463 -12.66 10.61 11.74
C MET A 463 -12.37 10.60 10.24
N GLU A 464 -13.40 10.55 9.39
CA GLU A 464 -13.23 10.64 7.93
C GLU A 464 -12.74 12.02 7.46
N TYR A 465 -13.27 13.09 8.05
CA TYR A 465 -12.78 14.45 7.78
C TYR A 465 -11.34 14.63 8.27
N LEU A 466 -11.00 14.14 9.46
CA LEU A 466 -9.63 14.20 9.99
C LEU A 466 -8.65 13.39 9.14
N ALA A 467 -9.04 12.19 8.69
CA ALA A 467 -8.23 11.41 7.75
C ALA A 467 -8.02 12.18 6.44
N SER A 468 -9.07 12.79 5.90
CA SER A 468 -8.97 13.60 4.67
C SER A 468 -8.06 14.82 4.86
N LEU A 469 -8.14 15.50 6.00
CA LEU A 469 -7.24 16.60 6.37
C LEU A 469 -5.79 16.13 6.49
N PHE A 470 -5.57 14.96 7.11
CA PHE A 470 -4.24 14.35 7.19
C PHE A 470 -3.63 14.09 5.82
N TYR A 471 -4.41 13.50 4.88
CA TYR A 471 -3.95 13.30 3.51
C TYR A 471 -3.68 14.62 2.77
N LEU A 472 -4.46 15.67 3.03
CA LEU A 472 -4.20 17.00 2.47
C LEU A 472 -2.88 17.58 3.01
N VAL A 473 -2.59 17.41 4.30
CA VAL A 473 -1.31 17.83 4.91
C VAL A 473 -0.15 17.04 4.30
N ILE A 474 -0.27 15.73 4.11
CA ILE A 474 0.74 14.91 3.42
C ILE A 474 0.96 15.43 2.00
N LEU A 475 -0.13 15.65 1.25
CA LEU A 475 -0.08 16.08 -0.14
C LEU A 475 0.66 17.41 -0.33
N VAL A 476 0.40 18.38 0.55
CA VAL A 476 1.03 19.71 0.49
C VAL A 476 2.41 19.72 1.15
N GLY A 477 2.62 18.91 2.19
CA GLY A 477 3.82 18.94 3.01
C GLY A 477 4.96 18.06 2.50
N VAL A 478 4.69 16.87 1.97
CA VAL A 478 5.74 15.92 1.56
C VAL A 478 6.61 16.46 0.41
N PRO A 479 6.07 17.02 -0.69
CA PRO A 479 6.87 17.57 -1.77
C PRO A 479 7.88 18.66 -1.36
N PRO A 480 7.52 19.73 -0.61
CA PRO A 480 8.50 20.73 -0.18
C PRO A 480 9.48 20.19 0.87
N ILE A 481 9.05 19.27 1.75
CA ILE A 481 9.95 18.58 2.68
C ILE A 481 10.99 17.76 1.88
N TYR A 482 10.57 17.06 0.83
CA TYR A 482 11.49 16.33 -0.03
C TYR A 482 12.50 17.26 -0.74
N MET A 483 12.02 18.37 -1.30
CA MET A 483 12.88 19.34 -1.99
C MET A 483 13.92 20.00 -1.07
N THR A 484 13.64 20.09 0.24
CA THR A 484 14.52 20.75 1.22
C THR A 484 15.38 19.78 2.03
N LEU A 485 14.74 18.78 2.65
CA LEU A 485 15.38 17.80 3.53
C LEU A 485 15.72 16.49 2.80
N GLY A 486 14.90 16.07 1.84
CA GLY A 486 15.10 14.83 1.10
C GLY A 486 16.43 14.79 0.34
N GLN A 487 16.89 15.94 -0.16
CA GLN A 487 18.21 16.06 -0.82
C GLN A 487 19.40 15.89 0.13
N ARG A 488 19.19 15.92 1.46
CA ARG A 488 20.25 15.65 2.44
C ARG A 488 20.40 14.16 2.75
N LEU A 489 19.37 13.36 2.48
CA LEU A 489 19.35 11.94 2.82
C LEU A 489 20.13 11.12 1.78
N PRO A 490 21.13 10.31 2.16
CA PRO A 490 22.05 9.67 1.22
C PRO A 490 21.39 8.72 0.20
N PHE A 491 20.19 8.23 0.49
CA PHE A 491 19.44 7.28 -0.35
C PHE A 491 18.39 7.93 -1.25
N VAL A 492 17.93 9.15 -0.93
CA VAL A 492 16.93 9.91 -1.73
C VAL A 492 17.55 11.13 -2.42
N ASN A 493 18.81 11.41 -2.09
CA ASN A 493 19.57 12.54 -2.60
C ASN A 493 19.93 12.31 -4.07
N VAL A 494 19.43 13.22 -4.91
CA VAL A 494 19.80 13.28 -6.32
C VAL A 494 21.00 14.21 -6.49
N TYR A 495 21.02 15.36 -5.79
CA TYR A 495 22.04 16.38 -5.90
C TYR A 495 22.75 16.66 -4.56
N PRO A 496 23.88 15.98 -4.27
CA PRO A 496 24.64 16.25 -3.06
C PRO A 496 25.16 17.69 -3.04
N GLY A 497 24.76 18.46 -2.03
CA GLY A 497 25.20 19.84 -1.86
C GLY A 497 24.62 20.81 -2.89
N PHE A 498 23.42 20.54 -3.43
CA PHE A 498 22.77 21.45 -4.36
C PHE A 498 22.49 22.82 -3.73
N ARG A 499 23.06 23.87 -4.33
CA ARG A 499 22.80 25.25 -3.95
C ARG A 499 22.11 25.96 -5.10
N ARG A 500 20.78 26.07 -5.00
CA ARG A 500 19.94 26.67 -6.05
C ARG A 500 20.40 28.07 -6.44
N ALA A 501 20.80 28.89 -5.48
CA ALA A 501 21.21 30.27 -5.73
C ALA A 501 22.38 30.35 -6.74
N GLU A 502 23.37 29.45 -6.62
CA GLU A 502 24.55 29.41 -7.49
C GLU A 502 24.18 29.02 -8.93
N VAL A 503 23.29 28.03 -9.09
CA VAL A 503 22.83 27.60 -10.42
C VAL A 503 21.96 28.67 -11.08
N VAL A 504 21.01 29.26 -10.35
CA VAL A 504 20.13 30.33 -10.88
C VAL A 504 20.96 31.55 -11.32
N GLU A 505 21.99 31.91 -10.57
CA GLU A 505 22.85 33.05 -10.89
C GLU A 505 23.62 32.89 -12.21
N VAL A 506 24.03 31.67 -12.56
CA VAL A 506 24.69 31.36 -13.85
C VAL A 506 23.65 31.17 -14.96
N CYS A 507 22.52 30.54 -14.65
CA CYS A 507 21.52 30.17 -15.65
C CYS A 507 20.59 31.31 -16.06
N ASP A 508 20.32 32.30 -15.22
CA ASP A 508 19.39 33.39 -15.57
C ASP A 508 19.84 34.18 -16.81
N PRO A 509 21.11 34.66 -16.92
CA PRO A 509 21.59 35.32 -18.13
C PRO A 509 21.56 34.40 -19.36
N TYR A 510 21.90 33.11 -19.15
CA TYR A 510 21.93 32.12 -20.22
C TYR A 510 20.54 31.78 -20.75
N LEU A 511 19.55 31.62 -19.87
CA LEU A 511 18.16 31.35 -20.25
C LEU A 511 17.51 32.57 -20.91
N GLN A 512 17.87 33.79 -20.51
CA GLN A 512 17.39 35.00 -21.17
C GLN A 512 17.93 35.14 -22.60
N SER A 513 19.18 34.74 -22.85
CA SER A 513 19.78 34.79 -24.19
C SER A 513 19.39 33.60 -25.07
N SER A 514 19.20 32.42 -24.47
CA SER A 514 18.95 31.17 -25.20
C SER A 514 17.47 30.88 -25.46
N ARG A 515 16.54 31.52 -24.74
CA ARG A 515 15.10 31.38 -25.04
C ARG A 515 14.85 31.84 -26.47
N PRO A 516 14.50 30.92 -27.39
CA PRO A 516 14.11 31.34 -28.73
C PRO A 516 12.94 32.30 -28.56
N ARG A 517 12.97 33.43 -29.26
CA ARG A 517 11.83 34.35 -29.27
C ARG A 517 10.67 33.61 -29.91
N SER A 518 9.79 33.05 -29.08
CA SER A 518 8.56 32.42 -29.54
C SER A 518 7.80 33.43 -30.39
N CYS A 519 7.37 33.00 -31.56
CA CYS A 519 6.52 33.79 -32.43
C CYS A 519 5.21 34.11 -31.73
N ILE A 520 5.11 35.30 -31.15
CA ILE A 520 3.86 35.78 -30.60
C ILE A 520 2.95 36.09 -31.79
N TRP A 521 1.72 35.61 -31.70
CA TRP A 521 0.68 35.86 -32.70
C TRP A 521 0.61 37.36 -33.03
N GLY A 522 0.69 37.70 -34.33
CA GLY A 522 0.71 39.10 -34.80
C GLY A 522 2.10 39.73 -34.95
N THR A 523 3.19 39.05 -34.55
CA THR A 523 4.56 39.46 -34.91
C THR A 523 5.03 38.70 -36.14
N VAL A 524 5.66 39.39 -37.09
CA VAL A 524 6.25 38.73 -38.27
C VAL A 524 7.48 37.97 -37.80
N CYS A 525 7.28 36.69 -37.55
CA CYS A 525 8.28 35.89 -36.86
C CYS A 525 9.32 35.26 -37.81
N PHE A 526 8.91 35.08 -39.05
CA PHE A 526 9.77 34.68 -40.16
C PHE A 526 9.56 35.67 -41.32
N PRO A 527 9.98 36.94 -41.17
CA PRO A 527 9.76 37.95 -42.21
C PRO A 527 10.40 37.59 -43.55
N TYR A 528 11.35 36.65 -43.54
CA TYR A 528 12.08 36.19 -44.72
C TYR A 528 11.95 34.68 -44.97
N GLY A 529 11.00 33.99 -44.32
CA GLY A 529 10.62 32.61 -44.66
C GLY A 529 11.76 31.57 -44.75
N ARG A 530 12.65 31.51 -43.75
CA ARG A 530 13.62 30.41 -43.60
C ARG A 530 13.31 29.55 -42.39
#